data_AF-A0A936DW96-F1
#
_entry.id   AF-A0A936DW96-F1
#
_cell.length_a   1.000
_cell.length_b   1.000
_cell.length_c   1.000
_cell.angle_alpha   90.00
_cell.angle_beta   90.00
_cell.angle_gamma   90.00
#
_symmetry.space_group_name_H-M   'P 1'
#
loop_
_entity.id
_entity.type
_entity.pdbx_description
1 polymer ?
#
loop_
_entity_poly.entity_id
_entity_poly.type
_entity_poly.pdbx_seq_one_letter_code
_entity_poly.pdbx_strand_id
1 'polypeptide(L)'
;MNKALLTIGILVAMSSLTISQIAKVKESNQLPTSAANSPKVTLTYFGAAGWEITDGKTVILLDPLLSRPRYKSSTFSPTELSGDTRPVIGPTDPLISDSSVIDAHVKRADFILVHHTHFDHMMDVPYIARKTGAFVLGTESTTNVARANGVLEEKLITIKGGEDFEFGSFSLRIIPSLHWHVEKACSNPGIVPRDIKTSMYARELVEGGSLAYLLRFNGHQILTFGSMNYIEKELEGASQCSVDWGRR
;
A
#
# COMPACT_ATOMS: atom_id res chain seq x y z
N MET A 1 28.46 14.15 55.17
CA MET A 1 27.12 13.58 54.94
C MET A 1 26.87 13.54 53.44
N ASN A 2 26.87 12.34 52.86
CA ASN A 2 26.72 12.06 51.43
C ASN A 2 25.28 12.25 50.95
N LYS A 3 25.10 12.87 49.78
CA LYS A 3 24.03 12.52 48.84
C LYS A 3 24.53 12.70 47.40
N ALA A 4 24.97 11.61 46.79
CA ALA A 4 25.16 11.52 45.35
C ALA A 4 23.82 11.13 44.71
N LEU A 5 23.31 11.98 43.81
CA LEU A 5 22.19 11.62 42.94
C LEU A 5 22.74 10.75 41.79
N LEU A 6 22.23 9.53 41.67
CA LEU A 6 22.49 8.63 40.56
C LEU A 6 21.39 8.86 39.50
N THR A 7 21.73 9.56 38.42
CA THR A 7 20.83 9.69 37.27
C THR A 7 21.02 8.48 36.36
N ILE A 8 20.08 7.54 36.38
CA ILE A 8 20.05 6.41 35.45
C ILE A 8 19.51 6.94 34.12
N GLY A 9 20.41 7.22 33.18
CA GLY A 9 20.06 7.44 31.79
C GLY A 9 19.76 6.11 31.12
N ILE A 10 18.50 5.83 30.82
CA ILE A 10 18.11 4.71 29.94
C ILE A 10 18.45 5.14 28.52
N LEU A 11 19.54 4.59 27.98
CA LEU A 11 19.90 4.72 26.58
C LEU A 11 19.02 3.75 25.77
N VAL A 12 17.92 4.25 25.20
CA VAL A 12 17.15 3.49 24.21
C VAL A 12 17.92 3.56 22.89
N ALA A 13 18.65 2.51 22.56
CA ALA A 13 19.26 2.36 21.24
C ALA A 13 18.15 2.12 20.20
N MET A 14 17.80 3.14 19.43
CA MET A 14 16.98 2.97 18.23
C MET A 14 17.84 2.29 17.15
N SER A 15 17.72 0.98 17.01
CA SER A 15 18.30 0.25 15.88
C SER A 15 17.46 0.54 14.64
N SER A 16 17.90 1.45 13.78
CA SER A 16 17.33 1.63 12.45
C SER A 16 17.65 0.39 11.61
N LEU A 17 16.62 -0.44 11.35
CA LEU A 17 16.74 -1.51 10.35
C LEU A 17 16.88 -0.84 8.98
N THR A 18 18.00 -1.06 8.30
CA THR A 18 18.20 -0.58 6.93
C THR A 18 17.39 -1.45 5.97
N ILE A 19 16.97 -0.90 4.83
CA ILE A 19 16.26 -1.66 3.77
C ILE A 19 17.01 -2.95 3.43
N SER A 20 18.35 -2.92 3.41
CA SER A 20 19.22 -4.08 3.15
C SER A 20 19.09 -5.24 4.14
N GLN A 21 18.62 -4.99 5.37
CA GLN A 21 18.36 -6.03 6.37
C GLN A 21 16.98 -6.68 6.20
N ILE A 22 16.05 -5.99 5.54
CA ILE A 22 14.65 -6.43 5.34
C ILE A 22 14.44 -7.01 3.94
N ALA A 23 15.16 -6.49 2.94
CA ALA A 23 15.12 -6.93 1.56
C ALA A 23 16.46 -6.77 0.86
N LYS A 24 16.75 -7.67 -0.07
CA LYS A 24 17.87 -7.53 -1.02
C LYS A 24 17.33 -7.11 -2.38
N VAL A 25 17.98 -6.14 -3.02
CA VAL A 25 17.70 -5.80 -4.42
C VAL A 25 18.38 -6.83 -5.31
N LYS A 26 17.62 -7.45 -6.21
CA LYS A 26 18.13 -8.43 -7.16
C LYS A 26 18.62 -7.75 -8.43
N GLU A 27 19.83 -8.06 -8.89
CA GLU A 27 20.24 -7.79 -10.27
C GLU A 27 19.62 -8.85 -11.19
N SER A 28 18.92 -8.41 -12.25
CA SER A 28 17.98 -9.24 -13.00
C SER A 28 18.62 -10.41 -13.74
N ASN A 29 18.09 -11.62 -13.54
CA ASN A 29 17.59 -12.53 -14.60
C ASN A 29 17.06 -13.84 -13.99
N GLN A 30 16.17 -14.50 -14.74
CA GLN A 30 15.52 -15.81 -14.52
C GLN A 30 14.13 -15.76 -13.84
N LEU A 31 13.13 -16.19 -14.62
CA LEU A 31 11.77 -16.54 -14.20
C LEU A 31 11.78 -17.95 -13.59
N PRO A 32 11.13 -18.19 -12.44
CA PRO A 32 11.04 -19.52 -11.87
C PRO A 32 10.09 -20.43 -12.67
N THR A 33 10.48 -21.69 -12.85
CA THR A 33 9.75 -22.73 -13.59
C THR A 33 8.89 -23.62 -12.68
N SER A 34 7.67 -23.91 -13.17
CA SER A 34 6.73 -24.99 -12.77
C SER A 34 5.90 -24.81 -11.48
N ALA A 35 4.57 -24.74 -11.67
CA ALA A 35 3.53 -24.54 -10.65
C ALA A 35 2.90 -25.85 -10.11
N ALA A 36 3.50 -27.01 -10.39
CA ALA A 36 2.97 -28.29 -9.92
C ALA A 36 3.38 -28.52 -8.45
N ASN A 37 2.51 -28.15 -7.51
CA ASN A 37 2.64 -28.22 -6.03
C ASN A 37 3.02 -26.91 -5.31
N SER A 38 2.74 -25.75 -5.90
CA SER A 38 2.90 -24.46 -5.21
C SER A 38 2.08 -24.42 -3.90
N PRO A 39 2.66 -23.99 -2.76
CA PRO A 39 1.92 -23.82 -1.52
C PRO A 39 0.70 -22.90 -1.69
N LYS A 40 -0.33 -23.10 -0.85
CA LYS A 40 -1.58 -22.34 -0.94
C LYS A 40 -1.34 -20.86 -0.63
N VAL A 41 -1.81 -19.98 -1.52
CA VAL A 41 -1.95 -18.55 -1.30
C VAL A 41 -3.44 -18.20 -1.34
N THR A 42 -3.90 -17.38 -0.39
CA THR A 42 -5.29 -16.92 -0.28
C THR A 42 -5.35 -15.43 -0.58
N LEU A 43 -6.31 -15.03 -1.40
CA LEU A 43 -6.60 -13.63 -1.73
C LEU A 43 -8.00 -13.30 -1.21
N THR A 44 -8.11 -12.27 -0.37
CA THR A 44 -9.38 -11.77 0.17
C THR A 44 -9.61 -10.36 -0.36
N TYR A 45 -10.75 -10.13 -1.02
CA TYR A 45 -11.12 -8.82 -1.51
C TYR A 45 -11.83 -8.00 -0.43
N PHE A 46 -11.34 -6.80 -0.13
CA PHE A 46 -11.96 -5.88 0.82
C PHE A 46 -12.91 -4.87 0.16
N GLY A 47 -12.87 -4.76 -1.17
CA GLY A 47 -13.57 -3.69 -1.90
C GLY A 47 -12.63 -2.58 -2.36
N ALA A 48 -13.12 -1.72 -3.25
CA ALA A 48 -12.29 -0.71 -3.93
C ALA A 48 -11.06 -1.38 -4.57
N ALA A 49 -9.85 -0.90 -4.29
CA ALA A 49 -8.59 -1.55 -4.71
C ALA A 49 -8.02 -2.52 -3.64
N GLY A 50 -8.73 -2.69 -2.52
CA GLY A 50 -8.22 -3.36 -1.33
C GLY A 50 -8.18 -4.89 -1.41
N TRP A 51 -7.01 -5.46 -1.15
CA TRP A 51 -6.83 -6.92 -1.05
C TRP A 51 -5.95 -7.31 0.14
N GLU A 52 -6.21 -8.47 0.72
CA GLU A 52 -5.25 -9.22 1.54
C GLU A 52 -4.73 -10.42 0.74
N ILE A 53 -3.42 -10.64 0.77
CA ILE A 53 -2.74 -11.78 0.17
C ILE A 53 -1.91 -12.47 1.26
N THR A 54 -2.16 -13.76 1.49
CA THR A 54 -1.49 -14.49 2.56
C THR A 54 -1.33 -15.99 2.30
N ASP A 55 -0.28 -16.57 2.86
CA ASP A 55 -0.06 -18.01 3.00
C ASP A 55 -0.30 -18.52 4.43
N GLY A 56 -0.85 -17.66 5.31
CA GLY A 56 -1.02 -17.90 6.74
C GLY A 56 0.21 -17.53 7.61
N LYS A 57 1.36 -17.21 7.01
CA LYS A 57 2.59 -16.78 7.71
C LYS A 57 2.95 -15.34 7.41
N THR A 58 2.88 -14.94 6.14
CA THR A 58 3.09 -13.57 5.68
C THR A 58 1.75 -13.00 5.22
N VAL A 59 1.43 -11.77 5.65
CA VAL A 59 0.21 -11.04 5.28
C VAL A 59 0.60 -9.76 4.56
N ILE A 60 0.22 -9.65 3.29
CA ILE A 60 0.46 -8.49 2.43
C ILE A 60 -0.89 -7.85 2.13
N LEU A 61 -1.03 -6.57 2.42
CA LEU A 61 -2.19 -5.78 2.04
C LEU A 61 -1.88 -4.94 0.81
N LEU A 62 -2.83 -4.85 -0.11
CA LEU A 62 -2.81 -3.93 -1.24
C LEU A 62 -3.90 -2.89 -1.02
N ASP A 63 -3.56 -1.60 -1.13
CA ASP A 63 -4.50 -0.45 -1.09
C ASP A 63 -5.70 -0.61 -0.14
N PRO A 64 -5.48 -0.87 1.16
CA PRO A 64 -6.53 -1.36 2.05
C PRO A 64 -7.50 -0.24 2.50
N LEU A 65 -8.38 0.24 1.62
CA LEU A 65 -9.46 1.18 1.94
C LEU A 65 -10.68 0.43 2.49
N LEU A 66 -10.77 0.29 3.82
CA LEU A 66 -11.87 -0.38 4.50
C LEU A 66 -12.95 0.59 4.97
N SER A 67 -12.57 1.81 5.37
CA SER A 67 -13.50 2.84 5.87
C SER A 67 -14.52 3.27 4.81
N ARG A 68 -14.05 3.33 3.56
CA ARG A 68 -14.85 3.60 2.34
C ARG A 68 -15.92 4.69 2.54
N PRO A 69 -15.56 5.91 2.96
CA PRO A 69 -16.54 6.98 3.09
C PRO A 69 -17.17 7.30 1.72
N ARG A 70 -18.41 7.82 1.73
CA ARG A 70 -19.14 8.18 0.50
C ARG A 70 -18.60 9.50 -0.05
N TYR A 71 -17.75 9.42 -1.06
CA TYR A 71 -17.14 10.61 -1.66
C TYR A 71 -18.13 11.39 -2.54
N LYS A 72 -18.19 12.72 -2.37
CA LYS A 72 -19.03 13.64 -3.14
C LYS A 72 -18.21 14.86 -3.56
N SER A 73 -18.19 15.16 -4.86
CA SER A 73 -17.56 16.35 -5.43
C SER A 73 -18.51 17.04 -6.43
N SER A 74 -18.04 18.07 -7.11
CA SER A 74 -18.79 18.72 -8.20
C SER A 74 -19.00 17.81 -9.42
N THR A 75 -18.13 16.81 -9.61
CA THR A 75 -18.14 15.91 -10.79
C THR A 75 -18.48 14.46 -10.44
N PHE A 76 -18.51 14.12 -9.15
CA PHE A 76 -18.78 12.79 -8.65
C PHE A 76 -19.84 12.84 -7.55
N SER A 77 -20.87 12.01 -7.66
CA SER A 77 -21.84 11.80 -6.57
C SER A 77 -21.84 10.33 -6.20
N PRO A 78 -21.85 10.00 -4.89
CA PRO A 78 -21.86 8.63 -4.47
C PRO A 78 -23.21 7.99 -4.83
N THR A 79 -23.20 6.69 -5.13
CA THR A 79 -24.44 5.93 -5.26
C THR A 79 -25.13 5.90 -3.91
N GLU A 80 -26.37 6.40 -3.86
CA GLU A 80 -27.20 6.28 -2.66
C GLU A 80 -27.72 4.85 -2.54
N LEU A 81 -27.28 4.16 -1.49
CA LEU A 81 -27.74 2.81 -1.15
C LEU A 81 -28.59 2.90 0.11
N SER A 82 -29.78 2.30 0.07
CA SER A 82 -30.68 2.27 1.24
C SER A 82 -29.97 1.58 2.41
N GLY A 83 -29.94 2.25 3.57
CA GLY A 83 -29.29 1.74 4.78
C GLY A 83 -27.76 1.99 4.86
N ASP A 84 -27.15 2.68 3.89
CA ASP A 84 -25.74 3.06 3.97
C ASP A 84 -25.54 4.27 4.89
N THR A 85 -24.99 4.00 6.07
CA THR A 85 -24.75 5.00 7.13
C THR A 85 -23.33 5.58 7.09
N ARG A 86 -22.50 5.23 6.10
CA ARG A 86 -21.12 5.75 6.01
C ARG A 86 -21.12 7.27 5.82
N PRO A 87 -20.14 8.00 6.37
CA PRO A 87 -20.09 9.44 6.25
C PRO A 87 -19.97 9.86 4.79
N VAL A 88 -20.65 10.94 4.41
CA VAL A 88 -20.43 11.61 3.12
C VAL A 88 -19.30 12.61 3.32
N ILE A 89 -18.29 12.54 2.46
CA ILE A 89 -17.13 13.42 2.51
C ILE A 89 -16.92 14.09 1.16
N GLY A 90 -16.42 15.32 1.19
CA GLY A 90 -15.96 16.08 0.04
C GLY A 90 -14.46 16.29 0.01
N PRO A 91 -13.96 17.02 -0.99
CA PRO A 91 -12.52 17.24 -1.20
C PRO A 91 -11.81 17.96 -0.04
N THR A 92 -12.55 18.74 0.75
CA THR A 92 -12.04 19.55 1.86
C THR A 92 -12.39 18.98 3.24
N ASP A 93 -13.09 17.85 3.29
CA ASP A 93 -13.44 17.22 4.57
C ASP A 93 -12.28 16.34 5.07
N PRO A 94 -12.07 16.26 6.40
CA PRO A 94 -11.04 15.40 6.96
C PRO A 94 -11.35 13.93 6.69
N LEU A 95 -10.33 13.20 6.23
CA LEU A 95 -10.36 11.76 6.06
C LEU A 95 -10.09 11.10 7.42
N ILE A 96 -11.12 10.42 7.94
CA ILE A 96 -11.06 9.72 9.23
C ILE A 96 -11.26 8.23 9.00
N SER A 97 -10.26 7.43 9.38
CA SER A 97 -10.37 5.98 9.35
C SER A 97 -11.42 5.47 10.34
N ASP A 98 -12.30 4.58 9.88
CA ASP A 98 -13.20 3.81 10.72
C ASP A 98 -12.42 2.65 11.34
N SER A 99 -11.83 2.90 12.51
CA SER A 99 -11.07 1.91 13.25
C SER A 99 -11.88 0.66 13.58
N SER A 100 -13.20 0.77 13.77
CA SER A 100 -14.03 -0.38 14.12
C SER A 100 -14.13 -1.38 12.97
N VAL A 101 -14.33 -0.88 11.75
CA VAL A 101 -14.37 -1.69 10.52
C VAL A 101 -12.98 -2.24 10.23
N ILE A 102 -11.94 -1.41 10.31
CA ILE A 102 -10.57 -1.85 10.08
C ILE A 102 -10.17 -2.96 11.05
N ASP A 103 -10.42 -2.77 12.34
CA ASP A 103 -10.03 -3.73 13.37
C ASP A 103 -10.82 -5.03 13.27
N ALA A 104 -12.05 -4.99 12.77
CA ALA A 104 -12.86 -6.18 12.52
C ALA A 104 -12.25 -7.08 11.43
N HIS A 105 -11.70 -6.49 10.37
CA HIS A 105 -11.23 -7.22 9.17
C HIS A 105 -9.71 -7.41 9.11
N VAL A 106 -8.91 -6.47 9.62
CA VAL A 106 -7.44 -6.50 9.55
C VAL A 106 -6.86 -6.79 10.93
N LYS A 107 -6.55 -8.06 11.17
CA LYS A 107 -5.96 -8.52 12.44
C LYS A 107 -4.43 -8.40 12.46
N ARG A 108 -3.79 -8.66 11.32
CA ARG A 108 -2.35 -8.64 11.13
C ARG A 108 -2.04 -8.12 9.73
N ALA A 109 -0.89 -7.47 9.57
CA ALA A 109 -0.29 -7.15 8.29
C ALA A 109 1.21 -7.06 8.50
N ASP A 110 2.00 -7.63 7.59
CA ASP A 110 3.46 -7.49 7.58
C ASP A 110 3.90 -6.42 6.59
N PHE A 111 3.20 -6.32 5.46
CA PHE A 111 3.48 -5.38 4.39
C PHE A 111 2.18 -4.74 3.89
N ILE A 112 2.24 -3.47 3.54
CA ILE A 112 1.18 -2.73 2.86
C ILE A 112 1.81 -2.14 1.60
N LEU A 113 1.33 -2.55 0.43
CA LEU A 113 1.75 -2.02 -0.86
C LEU A 113 0.70 -1.05 -1.35
N VAL A 114 1.13 0.17 -1.66
CA VAL A 114 0.24 1.26 -2.08
C VAL A 114 0.56 1.61 -3.52
N HIS A 115 -0.37 1.42 -4.44
CA HIS A 115 -0.09 1.63 -5.87
C HIS A 115 0.12 3.12 -6.20
N HIS A 116 -0.65 4.01 -5.58
CA HIS A 116 -0.49 5.47 -5.67
C HIS A 116 -1.20 6.18 -4.50
N THR A 117 -1.03 7.49 -4.36
CA THR A 117 -1.32 8.21 -3.10
C THR A 117 -2.72 8.83 -3.01
N HIS A 118 -3.64 8.56 -3.95
CA HIS A 118 -5.02 9.03 -3.83
C HIS A 118 -5.71 8.45 -2.58
N PHE A 119 -6.75 9.16 -2.11
CA PHE A 119 -7.40 8.83 -0.83
C PHE A 119 -7.98 7.42 -0.80
N ASP A 120 -8.48 6.93 -1.93
CA ASP A 120 -9.09 5.62 -2.09
C ASP A 120 -8.09 4.44 -2.06
N HIS A 121 -6.80 4.76 -1.97
CA HIS A 121 -5.71 3.81 -1.77
C HIS A 121 -4.99 4.02 -0.43
N MET A 122 -4.82 5.29 -0.04
CA MET A 122 -3.91 5.68 1.03
C MET A 122 -4.60 5.91 2.39
N MET A 123 -5.90 6.23 2.41
CA MET A 123 -6.54 6.79 3.61
C MET A 123 -6.37 5.96 4.88
N ASP A 124 -6.55 4.64 4.80
CA ASP A 124 -6.48 3.77 5.98
C ASP A 124 -5.07 3.22 6.26
N VAL A 125 -4.12 3.43 5.34
CA VAL A 125 -2.76 2.88 5.41
C VAL A 125 -2.04 3.32 6.68
N PRO A 126 -2.01 4.60 7.09
CA PRO A 126 -1.29 5.00 8.30
C PRO A 126 -1.86 4.35 9.55
N TYR A 127 -3.19 4.26 9.66
CA TYR A 127 -3.83 3.62 10.81
C TYR A 127 -3.46 2.13 10.88
N ILE A 128 -3.58 1.41 9.77
CA ILE A 128 -3.27 -0.01 9.70
C ILE A 128 -1.79 -0.24 10.02
N ALA A 129 -0.88 0.50 9.41
CA ALA A 129 0.56 0.33 9.63
C ALA A 129 0.98 0.57 11.07
N ARG A 130 0.44 1.61 11.74
CA ARG A 130 0.72 1.86 13.17
C ARG A 130 0.17 0.75 14.06
N LYS A 131 -1.02 0.22 13.75
CA LYS A 131 -1.66 -0.85 14.52
C LYS A 131 -0.92 -2.17 14.39
N THR A 132 -0.45 -2.51 13.19
CA THR A 132 0.13 -3.84 12.91
C THR A 132 1.65 -3.85 12.96
N GLY A 133 2.31 -2.70 12.86
CA GLY A 133 3.75 -2.59 12.67
C GLY A 133 4.22 -2.98 11.27
N ALA A 134 3.31 -3.00 10.28
CA ALA A 134 3.61 -3.35 8.90
C ALA A 134 4.57 -2.36 8.25
N PHE A 135 5.37 -2.85 7.30
CA PHE A 135 6.10 -2.00 6.37
C PHE A 135 5.15 -1.40 5.34
N VAL A 136 5.32 -0.11 5.04
CA VAL A 136 4.57 0.58 3.98
C VAL A 136 5.50 0.79 2.79
N LEU A 137 5.12 0.23 1.66
CA LEU A 137 5.81 0.37 0.38
C LEU A 137 4.95 1.25 -0.53
N GLY A 138 5.55 2.30 -1.07
CA GLY A 138 4.90 3.18 -2.02
C GLY A 138 5.79 4.34 -2.42
N THR A 139 5.24 5.27 -3.20
CA THR A 139 6.01 6.39 -3.73
C THR A 139 6.47 7.34 -2.63
N GLU A 140 7.28 8.34 -2.99
CA GLU A 140 7.67 9.41 -2.06
C GLU A 140 6.44 10.03 -1.38
N SER A 141 5.39 10.29 -2.14
CA SER A 141 4.13 10.82 -1.62
C SER A 141 3.48 9.89 -0.60
N THR A 142 3.39 8.58 -0.88
CA THR A 142 2.87 7.58 0.05
C THR A 142 3.62 7.63 1.38
N THR A 143 4.95 7.58 1.33
CA THR A 143 5.77 7.56 2.54
C THR A 143 5.73 8.89 3.29
N ASN A 144 5.61 10.03 2.61
CA ASN A 144 5.44 11.34 3.22
C ASN A 144 4.10 11.45 3.96
N VAL A 145 3.00 11.00 3.35
CA VAL A 145 1.69 10.93 4.02
C VAL A 145 1.72 9.98 5.21
N ALA A 146 2.30 8.79 5.07
CA ALA A 146 2.41 7.82 6.16
C ALA A 146 3.21 8.38 7.35
N ARG A 147 4.36 8.99 7.08
CA ARG A 147 5.23 9.64 8.07
C ARG A 147 4.51 10.75 8.82
N ALA A 148 3.86 11.66 8.10
CA ALA A 148 3.11 12.76 8.69
C ALA A 148 1.97 12.28 9.58
N ASN A 149 1.47 11.08 9.32
CA ASN A 149 0.45 10.41 10.13
C ASN A 149 1.06 9.40 11.12
N GLY A 150 2.32 9.55 11.51
CA GLY A 150 2.92 8.83 12.64
C GLY A 150 3.34 7.38 12.38
N VAL A 151 3.46 6.96 11.12
CA VAL A 151 4.16 5.70 10.80
C VAL A 151 5.67 5.90 11.02
N LEU A 152 6.30 4.95 11.71
CA LEU A 152 7.72 4.99 12.05
C LEU A 152 8.60 5.00 10.79
N GLU A 153 9.69 5.77 10.80
CA GLU A 153 10.56 5.93 9.62
C GLU A 153 11.14 4.59 9.16
N GLU A 154 11.54 3.73 10.09
CA GLU A 154 12.09 2.40 9.78
C GLU A 154 11.05 1.44 9.18
N LYS A 155 9.77 1.81 9.17
CA LYS A 155 8.68 1.06 8.53
C LYS A 155 8.33 1.58 7.14
N LEU A 156 8.99 2.63 6.66
CA LEU A 156 8.71 3.23 5.36
C LEU A 156 9.76 2.80 4.34
N ILE A 157 9.32 2.26 3.21
CA ILE A 157 10.17 1.88 2.08
C ILE A 157 9.68 2.68 0.87
N THR A 158 10.39 3.77 0.57
CA THR A 158 10.10 4.60 -0.59
C THR A 158 10.61 3.92 -1.87
N ILE A 159 9.71 3.75 -2.83
CA ILE A 159 9.97 3.10 -4.13
C ILE A 159 9.64 4.05 -5.29
N LYS A 160 10.26 3.83 -6.46
CA LYS A 160 10.13 4.68 -7.65
C LYS A 160 9.61 3.94 -8.88
N GLY A 161 9.77 2.62 -8.95
CA GLY A 161 9.54 1.81 -10.13
C GLY A 161 10.86 1.33 -10.73
N GLY A 162 10.89 0.06 -11.12
CA GLY A 162 12.07 -0.65 -11.64
C GLY A 162 12.80 -1.49 -10.60
N GLU A 163 12.53 -1.32 -9.30
CA GLU A 163 13.13 -2.14 -8.26
C GLU A 163 12.62 -3.59 -8.28
N ASP A 164 13.47 -4.53 -7.86
CA ASP A 164 13.13 -5.93 -7.66
C ASP A 164 13.68 -6.39 -6.30
N PHE A 165 12.78 -6.56 -5.33
CA PHE A 165 13.10 -6.88 -3.94
C PHE A 165 12.88 -8.36 -3.61
N GLU A 166 13.75 -8.92 -2.78
CA GLU A 166 13.61 -10.25 -2.16
C GLU A 166 13.38 -10.09 -0.64
N PHE A 167 12.16 -10.39 -0.16
CA PHE A 167 11.71 -10.28 1.24
C PHE A 167 11.69 -11.63 1.98
N GLY A 168 12.57 -12.56 1.60
CA GLY A 168 12.72 -13.88 2.21
C GLY A 168 11.57 -14.86 1.93
N SER A 169 10.34 -14.47 2.24
CA SER A 169 9.11 -15.24 2.01
C SER A 169 8.44 -14.97 0.65
N PHE A 170 8.73 -13.82 0.04
CA PHE A 170 8.24 -13.43 -1.28
C PHE A 170 9.26 -12.51 -1.95
N SER A 171 9.09 -12.28 -3.25
CA SER A 171 9.79 -11.23 -3.95
C SER A 171 8.84 -10.35 -4.74
N LEU A 172 9.22 -9.09 -4.94
CA LEU A 172 8.34 -8.04 -5.41
C LEU A 172 9.07 -7.20 -6.44
N ARG A 173 8.61 -7.24 -7.68
CA ARG A 173 9.06 -6.31 -8.72
C ARG A 173 8.10 -5.14 -8.78
N ILE A 174 8.67 -3.94 -8.69
CA ILE A 174 7.96 -2.66 -8.78
C ILE A 174 7.98 -2.22 -10.23
N ILE A 175 6.82 -2.03 -10.82
CA ILE A 175 6.66 -1.72 -12.24
C ILE A 175 6.11 -0.30 -12.36
N PRO A 176 6.79 0.61 -13.09
CA PRO A 176 6.20 1.90 -13.43
C PRO A 176 4.87 1.71 -14.15
N SER A 177 3.83 2.42 -13.73
CA SER A 177 2.50 2.35 -14.33
C SER A 177 1.93 3.74 -14.59
N LEU A 178 0.72 3.78 -15.16
CA LEU A 178 -0.01 5.01 -15.45
C LEU A 178 -1.31 5.03 -14.67
N HIS A 179 -1.71 6.22 -14.21
CA HIS A 179 -3.08 6.45 -13.79
C HIS A 179 -4.03 6.44 -15.00
N TRP A 180 -5.33 6.51 -14.77
CA TRP A 180 -6.29 6.62 -15.87
C TRP A 180 -6.09 7.92 -16.67
N HIS A 181 -6.32 7.87 -17.98
CA HIS A 181 -6.15 9.01 -18.89
C HIS A 181 -7.52 9.59 -19.29
N VAL A 182 -7.92 10.71 -18.69
CA VAL A 182 -8.62 11.78 -19.41
C VAL A 182 -7.93 13.09 -19.16
N GLU A 183 -7.92 13.91 -20.19
CA GLU A 183 -7.13 15.13 -20.31
C GLU A 183 -7.36 16.20 -19.23
N LYS A 184 -8.38 16.17 -18.34
CA LYS A 184 -8.70 17.38 -17.55
C LYS A 184 -9.27 17.29 -16.12
N ALA A 185 -9.58 16.13 -15.52
CA ALA A 185 -10.40 16.16 -14.29
C ALA A 185 -9.87 15.40 -13.06
N CYS A 186 -9.06 14.36 -13.22
CA CYS A 186 -8.82 13.42 -12.12
C CYS A 186 -7.38 12.90 -11.98
N SER A 187 -6.43 13.31 -12.83
CA SER A 187 -5.03 13.22 -12.40
C SER A 187 -4.78 14.45 -11.55
N ASN A 188 -4.45 14.24 -10.28
CA ASN A 188 -3.87 15.29 -9.45
C ASN A 188 -2.35 15.04 -9.47
N PRO A 189 -1.66 15.36 -10.59
CA PRO A 189 -0.23 15.08 -10.69
C PRO A 189 0.50 15.98 -9.68
N GLY A 190 1.38 15.39 -8.89
CA GLY A 190 2.10 16.12 -7.86
C GLY A 190 2.87 15.19 -6.95
N ILE A 191 3.62 15.79 -6.02
CA ILE A 191 4.32 15.09 -4.95
C ILE A 191 3.85 15.70 -3.65
N VAL A 192 3.44 14.88 -2.68
CA VAL A 192 3.22 15.34 -1.31
C VAL A 192 4.59 15.67 -0.69
N PRO A 193 4.86 16.91 -0.25
CA PRO A 193 6.15 17.27 0.33
C PRO A 193 6.47 16.51 1.62
N ARG A 194 7.74 16.38 1.98
CA ARG A 194 8.17 15.60 3.16
C ARG A 194 7.78 16.23 4.50
N ASP A 195 7.68 17.56 4.55
CA ASP A 195 7.48 18.37 5.74
C ASP A 195 6.00 18.72 6.03
N ILE A 196 5.06 18.05 5.36
CA ILE A 196 3.64 18.21 5.65
C ILE A 196 3.35 17.85 7.11
N LYS A 197 2.53 18.67 7.79
CA LYS A 197 2.20 18.44 9.21
C LYS A 197 1.23 17.28 9.39
N THR A 198 0.16 17.26 8.59
CA THR A 198 -0.79 16.15 8.43
C THR A 198 -1.53 16.41 7.11
N SER A 199 -1.49 15.47 6.15
CA SER A 199 -2.31 15.53 4.93
C SER A 199 -3.27 14.35 4.97
N MET A 200 -4.51 14.63 5.36
CA MET A 200 -5.61 13.67 5.35
C MET A 200 -6.87 14.37 4.84
N TYR A 201 -6.75 15.05 3.70
CA TYR A 201 -7.86 15.62 2.95
C TYR A 201 -7.80 15.07 1.53
N ALA A 202 -8.92 14.67 0.95
CA ALA A 202 -8.92 14.03 -0.36
C ALA A 202 -8.25 14.88 -1.45
N ARG A 203 -8.39 16.21 -1.40
CA ARG A 203 -7.73 17.13 -2.36
C ARG A 203 -6.20 17.22 -2.23
N GLU A 204 -5.65 16.89 -1.07
CA GLU A 204 -4.24 17.03 -0.74
C GLU A 204 -3.45 15.73 -0.99
N LEU A 205 -4.19 14.63 -1.14
CA LEU A 205 -3.69 13.34 -1.55
C LEU A 205 -3.59 13.31 -3.07
N VAL A 206 -2.49 13.86 -3.60
CA VAL A 206 -2.12 13.83 -5.02
C VAL A 206 -1.77 12.40 -5.47
N GLU A 207 -1.67 12.15 -6.77
CA GLU A 207 -1.33 10.81 -7.30
C GLU A 207 0.04 10.34 -6.78
N GLY A 208 1.06 11.20 -6.88
CA GLY A 208 2.42 10.86 -6.43
C GLY A 208 3.16 9.88 -7.35
N GLY A 209 2.63 9.61 -8.54
CA GLY A 209 3.07 8.55 -9.45
C GLY A 209 2.30 7.24 -9.22
N SER A 210 2.11 6.47 -10.29
CA SER A 210 1.39 5.21 -10.28
C SER A 210 2.32 4.02 -10.49
N LEU A 211 2.13 2.97 -9.70
CA LEU A 211 2.89 1.73 -9.76
C LEU A 211 1.98 0.54 -10.05
N ALA A 212 2.59 -0.52 -10.56
CA ALA A 212 2.06 -1.87 -10.58
C ALA A 212 3.02 -2.79 -9.84
N TYR A 213 2.50 -3.89 -9.30
CA TYR A 213 3.29 -4.83 -8.50
C TYR A 213 3.23 -6.22 -9.11
N LEU A 214 4.40 -6.80 -9.39
CA LEU A 214 4.52 -8.22 -9.67
C LEU A 214 5.02 -8.93 -8.42
N LEU A 215 4.08 -9.48 -7.66
CA LEU A 215 4.33 -10.25 -6.46
C LEU A 215 4.59 -11.71 -6.84
N ARG A 216 5.78 -12.21 -6.52
CA ARG A 216 6.14 -13.64 -6.60
C ARG A 216 6.07 -14.21 -5.20
N PHE A 217 5.08 -15.06 -4.95
CA PHE A 217 4.79 -15.54 -3.60
C PHE A 217 4.40 -17.01 -3.62
N ASN A 218 5.18 -17.85 -2.94
CA ASN A 218 4.96 -19.30 -2.85
C ASN A 218 4.73 -19.98 -4.21
N GLY A 219 5.54 -19.63 -5.21
CA GLY A 219 5.44 -20.21 -6.56
C GLY A 219 4.30 -19.65 -7.42
N HIS A 220 3.55 -18.66 -6.94
CA HIS A 220 2.56 -17.91 -7.71
C HIS A 220 3.13 -16.57 -8.15
N GLN A 221 2.67 -16.07 -9.29
CA GLN A 221 2.92 -14.72 -9.75
C GLN A 221 1.59 -13.96 -9.77
N ILE A 222 1.52 -12.87 -9.04
CA ILE A 222 0.32 -12.05 -8.89
C ILE A 222 0.70 -10.65 -9.36
N LEU A 223 0.12 -10.24 -10.49
CA LEU A 223 0.30 -8.90 -11.04
C LEU A 223 -0.88 -8.02 -10.64
N THR A 224 -0.62 -6.88 -10.03
CA THR A 224 -1.66 -5.96 -9.57
C THR A 224 -1.47 -4.56 -10.10
N PHE A 225 -2.60 -3.91 -10.38
CA PHE A 225 -2.69 -2.53 -10.83
C PHE A 225 -3.64 -1.78 -9.89
N GLY A 226 -3.24 -0.58 -9.47
CA GLY A 226 -4.09 0.31 -8.67
C GLY A 226 -4.94 1.25 -9.52
N SER A 227 -4.88 1.16 -10.85
CA SER A 227 -5.54 2.06 -11.78
C SER A 227 -5.89 1.32 -13.09
N MET A 228 -6.51 2.03 -14.04
CA MET A 228 -7.02 1.46 -15.29
C MET A 228 -6.04 1.57 -16.47
N ASN A 229 -4.75 1.77 -16.23
CA ASN A 229 -3.76 1.97 -17.31
C ASN A 229 -2.40 1.33 -16.98
N TYR A 230 -1.56 1.15 -18.00
CA TYR A 230 -0.25 0.52 -17.89
C TYR A 230 0.71 1.02 -18.97
N ILE A 231 2.01 0.77 -18.76
CA ILE A 231 3.05 1.01 -19.78
C ILE A 231 3.37 -0.34 -20.43
N GLU A 232 2.99 -0.50 -21.70
CA GLU A 232 3.10 -1.79 -22.41
C GLU A 232 4.51 -2.40 -22.33
N LYS A 233 5.53 -1.57 -22.61
CA LYS A 233 6.94 -1.97 -22.55
C LYS A 233 7.36 -2.53 -21.19
N GLU A 234 6.79 -2.02 -20.10
CA GLU A 234 7.14 -2.45 -18.73
C GLU A 234 6.55 -3.83 -18.38
N LEU A 235 5.57 -4.30 -19.17
CA LEU A 235 4.94 -5.61 -19.01
C LEU A 235 5.49 -6.68 -19.97
N GLU A 236 6.39 -6.32 -20.89
CA GLU A 236 7.05 -7.29 -21.77
C GLU A 236 7.81 -8.33 -20.91
N GLY A 237 7.43 -9.60 -21.06
CA GLY A 237 8.02 -10.71 -20.30
C GLY A 237 7.43 -10.94 -18.90
N ALA A 238 6.42 -10.17 -18.48
CA ALA A 238 5.56 -10.58 -17.37
C ALA A 238 4.72 -11.78 -17.84
N SER A 239 4.96 -12.95 -17.26
CA SER A 239 4.36 -14.21 -17.70
C SER A 239 2.83 -14.12 -17.78
N GLN A 240 2.29 -14.61 -18.89
CA GLN A 240 0.85 -14.67 -19.15
C GLN A 240 0.17 -15.55 -18.09
N CYS A 241 -0.54 -14.94 -17.12
CA CYS A 241 -1.40 -15.69 -16.21
C CYS A 241 -2.69 -16.05 -16.94
N SER A 242 -2.82 -17.30 -17.37
CA SER A 242 -4.11 -17.84 -17.79
C SER A 242 -5.01 -17.99 -16.57
N VAL A 243 -5.93 -17.05 -16.38
CA VAL A 243 -7.02 -17.20 -15.41
C VAL A 243 -8.11 -18.03 -16.09
N ASP A 244 -8.24 -19.30 -15.73
CA ASP A 244 -9.37 -20.13 -16.15
C ASP A 244 -10.62 -19.66 -15.40
N TRP A 245 -11.39 -18.79 -16.05
CA TRP A 245 -12.73 -18.44 -15.61
C TRP A 245 -13.64 -19.62 -15.89
N GLY A 246 -13.60 -20.62 -15.01
CA GLY A 246 -14.48 -21.78 -15.08
C GLY A 246 -15.92 -21.32 -15.26
N ARG A 247 -16.44 -21.48 -16.49
CA ARG A 247 -17.85 -21.27 -16.79
C ARG A 247 -18.63 -22.31 -16.00
N ARG A 248 -19.46 -21.86 -15.07
CA ARG A 248 -20.64 -22.62 -14.66
C ARG A 248 -21.84 -22.14 -15.47
#